data_AF-A0A0N8JXH9-F1
#
_entry.id   AF-A0A0N8JXH9-F1
#
_cell.length_a   1.000
_cell.length_b   1.000
_cell.length_c   1.000
_cell.angle_alpha   90.00
_cell.angle_beta   90.00
_cell.angle_gamma   90.00
#
_symmetry.space_group_name_H-M   'P 1'
#
loop_
_entity.id
_entity.type
_entity.pdbx_description
1 polymer ?
#
loop_
_entity_poly.entity_id
_entity_poly.type
_entity_poly.pdbx_seq_one_letter_code
_entity_poly.pdbx_strand_id
1 'polypeptide(L)'
;MSLFYPRHQLGFGPCPRRHVMRSDEDEEEWEVALLGIDILSALVTRLQDRFRTQIGTVLPSLIDRLGDAKDQVREQDQTLLLKIMEQAANPQYVWDRMLGGFKHKNNRTREGVCLCLIATLSV
;
A
#
# COMPACT_ATOMS: atom_id res chain seq x y z
N MET A 1 23.51 -23.88 50.42
CA MET A 1 22.57 -24.97 50.78
C MET A 1 21.64 -24.38 51.83
N SER A 2 20.33 -24.21 51.64
CA SER A 2 19.39 -24.80 50.70
C SER A 2 18.21 -23.84 50.48
N LEU A 3 17.66 -23.88 49.27
CA LEU A 3 16.41 -23.24 48.86
C LEU A 3 15.23 -23.82 49.64
N PHE A 4 14.31 -22.98 50.16
CA PHE A 4 12.90 -23.33 50.35
C PHE A 4 12.09 -22.05 50.61
N TYR A 5 11.32 -21.59 49.62
CA TYR A 5 10.20 -20.68 49.84
C TYR A 5 8.95 -21.34 49.22
N PRO A 6 7.89 -21.59 50.01
CA PRO A 6 6.72 -22.31 49.53
C PRO A 6 5.75 -21.40 48.76
N ARG A 7 5.18 -22.00 47.73
CA ARG A 7 4.07 -21.54 46.89
C ARG A 7 2.77 -21.58 47.70
N HIS A 8 1.99 -20.49 47.74
CA HIS A 8 0.52 -20.45 47.63
C HIS A 8 -0.04 -19.08 48.04
N GLN A 9 -0.59 -18.32 47.09
CA GLN A 9 -1.98 -17.86 47.15
C GLN A 9 -2.43 -17.29 45.80
N LEU A 10 -3.53 -17.84 45.32
CA LEU A 10 -4.24 -17.52 44.09
C LEU A 10 -4.98 -16.19 44.28
N GLY A 11 -4.68 -15.21 43.44
CA GLY A 11 -5.45 -13.97 43.32
C GLY A 11 -5.63 -13.64 41.85
N PHE A 12 -6.65 -14.24 41.21
CA PHE A 12 -7.15 -13.80 39.90
C PHE A 12 -7.81 -12.43 40.07
N GLY A 13 -7.01 -11.36 40.02
CA GLY A 13 -7.54 -10.02 39.75
C GLY A 13 -7.99 -9.95 38.28
N PRO A 14 -9.05 -9.20 37.94
CA PRO A 14 -9.51 -9.08 36.56
C PRO A 14 -8.35 -8.52 35.72
N CYS A 15 -7.96 -9.26 34.67
CA CYS A 15 -7.00 -8.77 33.69
C CYS A 15 -7.50 -7.39 33.19
N PRO A 16 -6.69 -6.32 33.28
CA PRO A 16 -7.10 -5.04 32.74
C PRO A 16 -7.39 -5.23 31.25
N ARG A 17 -8.59 -4.77 30.87
CA ARG A 17 -9.17 -4.91 29.55
C ARG A 17 -8.15 -4.59 28.46
N ARG A 18 -8.09 -5.50 27.48
CA ARG A 18 -7.45 -5.37 26.17
C ARG A 18 -8.08 -4.20 25.39
N HIS A 19 -7.81 -2.97 25.79
CA HIS A 19 -8.49 -1.79 25.24
C HIS A 19 -7.58 -0.62 24.83
N VAL A 20 -6.26 -0.75 24.96
CA VAL A 20 -5.31 0.26 24.47
C VAL A 20 -3.99 -0.43 24.09
N MET A 21 -3.99 -1.15 22.97
CA MET A 21 -2.78 -1.60 22.24
C MET A 21 -3.18 -1.75 20.76
N ARG A 22 -3.93 -0.78 20.22
CA ARG A 22 -4.37 -0.80 18.82
C ARG A 22 -4.21 0.55 18.12
N SER A 23 -3.59 1.51 18.80
CA SER A 23 -3.50 2.89 18.29
C SER A 23 -2.15 3.18 17.65
N ASP A 24 -1.07 2.49 18.05
CA ASP A 24 0.29 2.80 17.58
C ASP A 24 0.72 1.93 16.37
N GLU A 25 0.06 0.80 16.10
CA GLU A 25 0.40 -0.06 14.94
C GLU A 25 -0.12 0.52 13.61
N ASP A 26 -1.25 1.23 13.64
CA ASP A 26 -1.84 1.83 12.42
C ASP A 26 -1.07 3.09 11.95
N GLU A 27 -0.25 3.72 12.81
CA GLU A 27 0.56 4.88 12.42
C GLU A 27 1.80 4.50 11.59
N GLU A 28 2.37 3.31 11.77
CA GLU A 28 3.58 2.92 11.02
C GLU A 28 3.27 2.31 9.64
N GLU A 29 2.06 1.76 9.44
CA GLU A 29 1.77 0.96 8.25
C GLU A 29 1.65 1.78 6.96
N TRP A 30 1.11 3.00 7.04
CA TRP A 30 0.98 3.90 5.89
C TRP A 30 2.30 4.61 5.55
N GLU A 31 3.14 4.90 6.55
CA GLU A 31 4.48 5.47 6.32
C GLU A 31 5.37 4.47 5.57
N VAL A 32 5.32 3.19 5.96
CA VAL A 32 6.01 2.12 5.22
C VAL A 32 5.50 1.99 3.78
N ALA A 33 4.19 2.13 3.57
CA ALA A 33 3.60 2.11 2.23
C ALA A 33 4.10 3.28 1.37
N LEU A 34 4.16 4.49 1.92
CA LEU A 34 4.69 5.68 1.22
C LEU A 34 6.17 5.51 0.85
N LEU A 35 6.99 5.03 1.79
CA LEU A 35 8.39 4.73 1.52
C LEU A 35 8.53 3.69 0.40
N GLY A 36 7.66 2.67 0.37
CA GLY A 36 7.60 1.70 -0.72
C GLY A 36 7.30 2.35 -2.08
N ILE A 37 6.32 3.25 -2.13
CA ILE A 37 5.95 4.01 -3.34
C ILE A 37 7.11 4.90 -3.79
N ASP A 38 7.77 5.61 -2.88
CA ASP A 38 8.91 6.48 -3.20
C ASP A 38 10.12 5.69 -3.75
N ILE A 39 10.40 4.52 -3.18
CA ILE A 39 11.45 3.62 -3.68
C ILE A 39 11.08 3.14 -5.10
N LEU A 40 9.83 2.72 -5.33
CA LEU A 40 9.37 2.35 -6.68
C LEU A 40 9.47 3.52 -7.66
N SER A 41 9.12 4.73 -7.23
CA SER A 41 9.26 5.96 -8.03
C SER A 41 10.71 6.23 -8.44
N ALA A 42 11.65 6.08 -7.50
CA ALA A 42 13.07 6.20 -7.78
C ALA A 42 13.56 5.11 -8.74
N LEU A 43 13.11 3.86 -8.56
CA LEU A 43 13.44 2.75 -9.45
C LEU A 43 12.94 2.98 -10.87
N VAL A 44 11.71 3.44 -11.05
CA VAL A 44 11.12 3.78 -12.35
C VAL A 44 11.97 4.84 -13.05
N THR A 45 12.36 5.91 -12.34
CA THR A 45 13.22 6.96 -12.90
C THR A 45 14.63 6.47 -13.25
N ARG A 46 15.17 5.46 -12.55
CA ARG A 46 16.53 4.94 -12.81
C ARG A 46 16.57 3.82 -13.86
N LEU A 47 15.53 2.99 -13.93
CA LEU A 47 15.46 1.82 -14.82
C LEU A 47 14.73 2.12 -16.13
N GLN A 48 13.78 3.06 -16.14
CA GLN A 48 12.99 3.47 -17.30
C GLN A 48 12.44 2.24 -18.06
N ASP A 49 12.78 2.05 -19.34
CA ASP A 49 12.34 0.92 -20.17
C ASP A 49 12.64 -0.46 -19.55
N ARG A 50 13.70 -0.59 -18.74
CA ARG A 50 14.03 -1.87 -18.08
C ARG A 50 13.03 -2.24 -16.99
N PHE A 51 12.31 -1.26 -16.44
CA PHE A 51 11.26 -1.48 -15.45
C PHE A 51 10.01 -2.16 -16.04
N ARG A 52 9.83 -2.12 -17.37
CA ARG A 52 8.66 -2.69 -18.07
C ARG A 52 8.36 -4.15 -17.72
N THR A 53 9.40 -4.94 -17.41
CA THR A 53 9.27 -6.35 -17.00
C THR A 53 8.65 -6.51 -15.60
N GLN A 54 8.88 -5.55 -14.72
CA GLN A 54 8.37 -5.54 -13.34
C GLN A 54 6.97 -4.94 -13.24
N ILE A 55 6.51 -4.19 -14.25
CA ILE A 55 5.16 -3.58 -14.24
C ILE A 55 4.10 -4.63 -13.92
N GLY A 56 4.14 -5.81 -14.50
CA GLY A 56 3.13 -6.85 -14.28
C GLY A 56 3.05 -7.37 -12.83
N THR A 57 4.15 -7.30 -12.06
CA THR A 57 4.19 -7.76 -10.67
C THR A 57 3.81 -6.66 -9.69
N VAL A 58 4.16 -5.41 -9.99
CA VAL A 58 3.85 -4.27 -9.12
C VAL A 58 2.44 -3.73 -9.32
N LEU A 59 1.86 -3.85 -10.53
CA LEU A 59 0.57 -3.26 -10.88
C LEU A 59 -0.57 -3.67 -9.93
N PRO A 60 -0.76 -4.96 -9.58
CA PRO A 60 -1.85 -5.35 -8.68
C PRO A 60 -1.74 -4.67 -7.31
N SER A 61 -0.52 -4.54 -6.79
CA SER A 61 -0.26 -3.87 -5.52
C SER A 61 -0.57 -2.38 -5.59
N LEU A 62 -0.17 -1.69 -6.66
CA LEU A 62 -0.48 -0.27 -6.88
C LEU A 62 -2.01 -0.07 -7.00
N ILE A 63 -2.69 -0.90 -7.79
CA ILE A 63 -4.17 -0.86 -7.90
C ILE A 63 -4.82 -1.03 -6.51
N ASP A 64 -4.32 -1.91 -5.65
CA ASP A 64 -4.84 -2.05 -4.29
C ASP A 64 -4.60 -0.79 -3.43
N ARG A 65 -3.46 -0.10 -3.62
CA ARG A 65 -3.12 1.16 -2.93
C ARG A 65 -3.96 2.35 -3.39
N LEU A 66 -4.50 2.37 -4.61
CA LEU A 66 -5.50 3.38 -5.02
C LEU A 66 -6.76 3.39 -4.13
N GLY A 67 -7.02 2.30 -3.40
CA GLY A 67 -8.14 2.19 -2.46
C GLY A 67 -7.77 2.38 -1.00
N ASP A 68 -6.55 2.86 -0.69
CA ASP A 68 -6.04 2.99 0.67
C ASP A 68 -6.87 3.97 1.53
N ALA A 69 -6.87 3.76 2.84
CA ALA A 69 -7.58 4.62 3.78
C ALA A 69 -6.95 6.03 3.87
N LYS A 70 -5.63 6.14 3.64
CA LYS A 70 -4.89 7.41 3.69
C LYS A 70 -4.83 8.07 2.32
N ASP A 71 -5.29 9.31 2.26
CA ASP A 71 -5.37 10.11 1.03
C ASP A 71 -3.98 10.30 0.39
N GLN A 72 -2.97 10.55 1.23
CA GLN A 72 -1.59 10.72 0.79
C GLN A 72 -1.05 9.49 0.03
N VAL A 73 -1.35 8.27 0.50
CA VAL A 73 -0.94 7.03 -0.18
C VAL A 73 -1.59 6.95 -1.56
N ARG A 74 -2.88 7.29 -1.66
CA ARG A 74 -3.61 7.25 -2.93
C ARG A 74 -3.07 8.25 -3.96
N GLU A 75 -2.80 9.47 -3.53
CA GLU A 75 -2.27 10.53 -4.41
C GLU A 75 -0.85 10.21 -4.91
N GLN A 76 0.01 9.71 -4.02
CA GLN A 76 1.38 9.34 -4.37
C GLN A 76 1.40 8.12 -5.31
N ASP A 77 0.55 7.12 -5.05
CA ASP A 77 0.40 5.94 -5.90
C ASP A 77 -0.11 6.29 -7.31
N GLN A 78 -1.13 7.15 -7.41
CA GLN A 78 -1.61 7.66 -8.69
C GLN A 78 -0.51 8.40 -9.46
N THR A 79 0.26 9.25 -8.77
CA THR A 79 1.38 9.97 -9.36
C THR A 79 2.46 9.00 -9.87
N LEU A 80 2.74 7.94 -9.12
CA LEU A 80 3.65 6.87 -9.53
C LEU A 80 3.15 6.14 -10.79
N LEU A 81 1.86 5.79 -10.85
CA LEU A 81 1.28 5.14 -12.02
C LEU A 81 1.44 5.98 -13.30
N LEU A 82 1.16 7.29 -13.21
CA LEU A 82 1.38 8.21 -14.34
C LEU A 82 2.85 8.27 -14.73
N LYS A 83 3.77 8.32 -13.76
CA LYS A 83 5.22 8.29 -14.02
C LYS A 83 5.65 6.99 -14.73
N ILE A 84 5.10 5.84 -14.34
CA ILE A 84 5.37 4.55 -15.00
C ILE A 84 4.93 4.62 -16.47
N MET A 85 3.75 5.19 -16.72
CA MET A 85 3.22 5.38 -18.07
C MET A 85 4.07 6.34 -18.92
N GLU A 86 4.71 7.32 -18.30
CA GLU A 86 5.56 8.29 -18.99
C GLU A 86 6.98 7.77 -19.23
N GLN A 87 7.59 7.11 -18.24
CA GLN A 87 9.03 6.81 -18.22
C GLN A 87 9.38 5.34 -18.49
N ALA A 88 8.47 4.40 -18.23
CA ALA A 88 8.78 2.96 -18.27
C ALA A 88 8.02 2.18 -19.35
N ALA A 89 6.79 2.56 -19.66
CA ALA A 89 6.01 1.92 -20.71
C ALA A 89 4.86 2.81 -21.19
N ASN A 90 4.53 2.76 -22.48
CA ASN A 90 3.39 3.48 -23.05
C ASN A 90 2.09 3.25 -22.23
N PRO A 91 1.27 4.28 -21.95
CA PRO A 91 0.00 4.17 -21.24
C PRO A 91 -0.86 2.97 -21.68
N GLN A 92 -0.94 2.67 -22.98
CA GLN A 92 -1.69 1.53 -23.51
C GLN A 92 -1.25 0.20 -22.87
N TYR A 93 0.05 -0.02 -22.74
CA TYR A 93 0.61 -1.25 -22.17
C TYR A 93 0.27 -1.42 -20.69
N VAL A 94 0.22 -0.31 -19.95
CA VAL A 94 -0.13 -0.31 -18.53
C VAL A 94 -1.64 -0.54 -18.37
N TRP A 95 -2.44 0.18 -19.16
CA TRP A 95 -3.91 0.06 -19.13
C TRP A 95 -4.40 -1.33 -19.51
N ASP A 96 -3.80 -2.01 -20.50
CA ASP A 96 -4.15 -3.39 -20.86
C ASP A 96 -4.09 -4.35 -19.65
N ARG A 97 -3.22 -4.06 -18.67
CA ARG A 97 -3.07 -4.84 -17.43
C ARG A 97 -3.91 -4.29 -16.27
N MET A 98 -4.24 -3.00 -16.29
CA MET A 98 -5.02 -2.31 -15.26
C MET A 98 -6.53 -2.45 -15.44
N LEU A 99 -7.03 -2.93 -16.59
CA LEU A 99 -8.48 -3.10 -16.85
C LEU A 99 -9.21 -3.93 -15.78
N GLY A 100 -8.51 -4.88 -15.13
CA GLY A 100 -9.05 -5.65 -14.02
C GLY A 100 -9.44 -4.81 -12.80
N GLY A 101 -8.81 -3.64 -12.61
CA GLY A 101 -9.04 -2.73 -11.49
C GLY A 101 -10.47 -2.18 -11.43
N PHE A 102 -11.13 -1.98 -12.58
CA PHE A 102 -12.53 -1.54 -12.61
C PHE A 102 -13.51 -2.54 -11.98
N LYS A 103 -13.13 -3.82 -11.88
CA LYS A 103 -13.94 -4.89 -11.26
C LYS A 103 -13.55 -5.18 -9.81
N HIS A 104 -12.69 -4.37 -9.19
CA HIS A 104 -12.15 -4.63 -7.86
C HIS A 104 -13.25 -4.69 -6.77
N LYS A 105 -13.08 -5.46 -5.68
CA LYS A 105 -14.11 -5.56 -4.62
C LYS A 105 -14.30 -4.24 -3.84
N ASN A 106 -13.26 -3.42 -3.76
CA ASN A 106 -13.27 -2.15 -3.04
C ASN A 106 -13.74 -1.01 -3.96
N ASN A 107 -14.81 -0.31 -3.57
CA ASN A 107 -15.35 0.82 -4.33
C ASN A 107 -14.33 1.96 -4.45
N ARG A 108 -13.52 2.22 -3.42
CA ARG A 108 -12.49 3.27 -3.46
C ARG A 108 -11.41 2.97 -4.49
N THR A 109 -11.00 1.70 -4.61
CA THR A 109 -10.07 1.29 -5.67
C THR A 109 -10.65 1.57 -7.05
N ARG A 110 -11.92 1.24 -7.29
CA ARG A 110 -12.58 1.51 -8.57
C ARG A 110 -12.58 3.01 -8.90
N GLU A 111 -12.90 3.84 -7.90
CA GLU A 111 -12.87 5.29 -8.02
C GLU A 111 -11.45 5.80 -8.31
N GLY A 112 -10.45 5.32 -7.57
CA GLY A 112 -9.04 5.66 -7.79
C GLY A 112 -8.56 5.29 -9.20
N VAL A 113 -8.99 4.15 -9.74
CA VAL A 113 -8.70 3.76 -11.14
C VAL A 113 -9.38 4.72 -12.12
N CYS A 114 -10.63 5.14 -11.89
CA CYS A 114 -11.29 6.15 -12.72
C CYS A 114 -10.57 7.50 -12.68
N LEU A 115 -10.16 7.95 -11.49
CA LEU A 115 -9.40 9.19 -11.33
C LEU A 115 -8.04 9.09 -12.03
N CYS A 116 -7.36 7.95 -11.93
CA CYS A 116 -6.09 7.71 -12.64
C CYS A 116 -6.29 7.74 -14.16
N LEU A 117 -7.41 7.22 -14.67
CA LEU A 117 -7.77 7.32 -16.08
C LEU A 117 -7.97 8.76 -16.51
N ILE A 118 -8.73 9.54 -15.75
CA ILE A 118 -8.93 10.97 -16.02
C ILE A 118 -7.58 11.70 -16.03
N ALA A 119 -6.72 11.45 -15.05
CA ALA A 119 -5.40 12.06 -14.97
C ALA A 119 -4.51 11.67 -16.16
N THR A 120 -4.59 10.42 -16.64
CA THR A 120 -3.86 9.98 -17.84
C THR A 120 -4.33 10.70 -19.10
N LEU A 121 -5.63 10.96 -19.22
CA LEU A 121 -6.24 11.66 -20.36
C LEU A 121 -6.12 13.19 -20.28
N SER A 122 -5.83 13.73 -19.10
CA SER A 122 -5.67 15.17 -18.85
C SER A 122 -4.25 15.67 -19.08
N VAL A 123 -3.33 14.77 -19.41
CA VAL A 123 -1.94 15.08 -19.82
C VAL A 123 -1.90 15.59 -21.25
#